data_AF-A0A940R982-F1
#
_entry.id   AF-A0A940R982-F1
#
_cell.length_a   1.000
_cell.length_b   1.000
_cell.length_c   1.000
_cell.angle_alpha   90.00
_cell.angle_beta   90.00
_cell.angle_gamma   90.00
#
_symmetry.space_group_name_H-M   'P 1'
#
loop_
_entity.id
_entity.type
_entity.pdbx_description
1 polymer ?
#
loop_
_entity_poly.entity_id
_entity_poly.type
_entity_poly.pdbx_seq_one_letter_code
_entity_poly.pdbx_strand_id
1 'polypeptide(L)'
;MNTLTKSILKISFATAMLGASFAFAAEEDCLPQQDFDLILSKIRVEQKDDNGQVVKTFDQQDRCDKDDFKRWAGAVNFLFKLPRFTDIPSRFQSPVSKEGSASFLTKRIQLMQMETLTMDSCAEGASAYVTKSEVSERKMHLCPIRKNAGTPLTLGSLLLHEARHIEGYSHVHCAKGPQSELSLPACDETYQEQGSYGIGAALFFYVYKGTKNEVLKQEARSMAITASLSTFNKPPLDIKEGALILGEDSKISFYDGQETFIGELEDDVSLILIDQTTPYA
;
A
#
# COMPACT_ATOMS: atom_id res chain seq x y z
N MET A 1 -57.98 -72.14 11.34
CA MET A 1 -56.58 -71.91 10.93
C MET A 1 -56.48 -70.49 10.38
N ASN A 2 -55.42 -69.79 10.80
CA ASN A 2 -55.15 -68.36 10.69
C ASN A 2 -55.52 -67.66 9.38
N THR A 3 -56.02 -66.43 9.48
CA THR A 3 -55.48 -65.30 8.69
C THR A 3 -55.84 -63.96 9.34
N LEU A 4 -54.81 -63.29 9.85
CA LEU A 4 -54.83 -61.92 10.37
C LEU A 4 -55.12 -60.92 9.24
N THR A 5 -56.10 -60.04 9.45
CA THR A 5 -56.25 -58.77 8.73
C THR A 5 -55.31 -57.73 9.34
N LYS A 6 -54.32 -57.28 8.55
CA LYS A 6 -53.38 -56.21 8.92
C LYS A 6 -54.07 -54.84 8.83
N SER A 7 -54.19 -54.15 9.96
CA SER A 7 -54.44 -52.70 10.01
C SER A 7 -53.18 -51.92 9.60
N ILE A 8 -53.31 -51.04 8.62
CA ILE A 8 -52.27 -50.09 8.21
C ILE A 8 -52.46 -48.80 9.02
N LEU A 9 -51.65 -48.62 10.06
CA LEU A 9 -51.55 -47.38 10.82
C LEU A 9 -50.58 -46.44 10.09
N LYS A 10 -51.09 -45.38 9.47
CA LYS A 10 -50.27 -44.30 8.88
C LYS A 10 -49.77 -43.40 10.02
N ILE A 11 -48.52 -43.59 10.44
CA ILE A 11 -47.82 -42.63 11.31
C ILE A 11 -47.15 -41.60 10.40
N SER A 12 -47.68 -40.38 10.38
CA SER A 12 -47.02 -39.24 9.73
C SER A 12 -46.02 -38.64 10.73
N PHE A 13 -44.73 -38.84 10.49
CA PHE A 13 -43.67 -38.12 11.19
C PHE A 13 -43.54 -36.73 10.56
N ALA A 14 -44.08 -35.72 11.23
CA ALA A 14 -43.77 -34.32 10.92
C ALA A 14 -42.41 -33.99 11.54
N THR A 15 -41.35 -34.14 10.74
CA THR A 15 -40.00 -33.72 11.12
C THR A 15 -39.92 -32.20 11.05
N ALA A 16 -40.08 -31.54 12.20
CA ALA A 16 -39.80 -30.12 12.34
C ALA A 16 -38.29 -29.90 12.21
N MET A 17 -37.82 -29.53 11.01
CA MET A 17 -36.49 -28.97 10.82
C MET A 17 -36.45 -27.60 11.49
N LEU A 18 -35.99 -27.57 12.75
CA LEU A 18 -35.48 -26.37 13.39
C LEU A 18 -34.18 -26.01 12.68
N GLY A 19 -34.29 -25.25 11.59
CA GLY A 19 -33.16 -24.57 10.97
C GLY A 19 -32.63 -23.55 11.96
N ALA A 20 -31.57 -23.90 12.69
CA ALA A 20 -30.75 -22.92 13.38
C ALA A 20 -30.11 -22.04 12.32
N SER A 21 -30.72 -20.90 12.04
CA SER A 21 -30.08 -19.82 11.31
C SER A 21 -28.90 -19.36 12.16
N PHE A 22 -27.71 -19.86 11.86
CA PHE A 22 -26.48 -19.20 12.29
C PHE A 22 -26.46 -17.86 11.55
N ALA A 23 -27.06 -16.84 12.16
CA ALA A 23 -26.75 -15.47 11.83
C ALA A 23 -25.27 -15.31 12.21
N PHE A 24 -24.38 -15.53 11.25
CA PHE A 24 -23.03 -15.00 11.32
C PHE A 24 -23.20 -13.49 11.37
N ALA A 25 -23.26 -12.94 12.59
CA ALA A 25 -23.04 -11.53 12.79
C ALA A 25 -21.70 -11.23 12.13
N ALA A 26 -21.74 -10.56 10.98
CA ALA A 26 -20.54 -10.11 10.30
C ALA A 26 -19.72 -9.35 11.34
N GLU A 27 -18.55 -9.89 11.66
CA GLU A 27 -17.62 -9.27 12.60
C GLU A 27 -17.47 -7.81 12.18
N GLU A 28 -17.80 -6.89 13.08
CA GLU A 28 -17.77 -5.46 12.78
C GLU A 28 -16.35 -5.12 12.30
N ASP A 29 -16.26 -4.72 11.03
CA ASP A 29 -15.03 -4.42 10.33
C ASP A 29 -14.48 -3.06 10.82
N CYS A 30 -14.14 -2.97 12.11
CA CYS A 30 -13.63 -1.79 12.79
C CYS A 30 -12.17 -1.96 13.17
N LEU A 31 -11.44 -0.85 13.31
CA LEU A 31 -10.11 -0.91 13.91
C LEU A 31 -10.21 -1.26 15.41
N PRO A 32 -9.32 -2.11 15.93
CA PRO A 32 -9.24 -2.36 17.37
C PRO A 32 -9.06 -1.04 18.13
N GLN A 33 -9.80 -0.87 19.23
CA GLN A 33 -9.81 0.41 19.96
C GLN A 33 -8.41 0.85 20.39
N GLN A 34 -7.59 -0.08 20.88
CA GLN A 34 -6.21 0.20 21.27
C GLN A 34 -5.36 0.76 20.12
N ASP A 35 -5.53 0.23 18.91
CA ASP A 35 -4.80 0.69 17.73
C ASP A 35 -5.23 2.11 17.36
N PHE A 36 -6.54 2.35 17.39
CA PHE A 36 -7.13 3.62 17.04
C PHE A 36 -6.76 4.72 18.04
N ASP A 37 -6.79 4.41 19.33
CA ASP A 37 -6.33 5.29 20.40
C ASP A 37 -4.85 5.65 20.23
N LEU A 38 -4.02 4.68 19.83
CA LEU A 38 -2.62 4.93 19.55
C LEU A 38 -2.45 5.90 18.37
N ILE A 39 -3.21 5.75 17.29
CA ILE A 39 -3.19 6.67 16.14
C ILE A 39 -3.55 8.09 16.59
N LEU A 40 -4.70 8.26 17.23
CA LEU A 40 -5.19 9.58 17.65
C LEU A 40 -4.31 10.24 18.72
N SER A 41 -3.58 9.45 19.52
CA SER A 41 -2.59 9.98 20.48
C SER A 41 -1.36 10.61 19.82
N LYS A 42 -1.13 10.35 18.52
CA LYS A 42 0.07 10.78 17.79
C LYS A 42 -0.25 11.71 16.62
N ILE A 43 -1.38 11.51 15.97
CA ILE A 43 -1.77 12.22 14.75
C ILE A 43 -3.23 12.63 14.90
N ARG A 44 -3.47 13.95 14.84
CA ARG A 44 -4.81 14.49 14.74
C ARG A 44 -5.32 14.31 13.31
N VAL A 45 -6.58 13.90 13.15
CA VAL A 45 -7.20 13.77 11.85
C VAL A 45 -8.45 14.63 11.79
N GLU A 46 -8.56 15.43 10.74
CA GLU A 46 -9.67 16.36 10.51
C GLU A 46 -10.12 16.24 9.05
N GLN A 47 -11.39 16.55 8.77
CA GLN A 47 -11.92 16.70 7.41
C GLN A 47 -12.40 18.12 7.22
N LYS A 48 -12.07 18.71 6.07
CA LYS A 48 -12.57 20.01 5.66
C LYS A 48 -13.58 19.90 4.52
N ASP A 49 -14.45 20.90 4.43
CA ASP A 49 -15.25 21.13 3.23
C ASP A 49 -14.49 21.99 2.21
N ASP A 50 -15.14 22.22 1.06
CA ASP A 50 -14.61 23.01 -0.06
C ASP A 50 -14.34 24.47 0.29
N ASN A 51 -14.91 24.96 1.41
CA ASN A 51 -14.69 26.31 1.93
C ASN A 51 -13.52 26.36 2.92
N GLY A 52 -12.82 25.24 3.14
CA GLY A 52 -11.74 25.11 4.11
C GLY A 52 -12.21 25.09 5.57
N GLN A 53 -13.49 24.91 5.84
CA GLN A 53 -14.03 24.78 7.20
C GLN A 53 -13.91 23.34 7.67
N VAL A 54 -13.47 23.14 8.92
CA VAL A 54 -13.42 21.82 9.53
C VAL A 54 -14.85 21.34 9.80
N VAL A 55 -15.28 20.31 9.08
CA VAL A 55 -16.62 19.71 9.22
C VAL A 55 -16.62 18.48 10.11
N LYS A 56 -15.46 17.82 10.27
CA LYS A 56 -15.29 16.65 11.15
C LYS A 56 -13.90 16.67 11.77
N THR A 57 -13.82 16.40 13.08
CA THR A 57 -12.58 16.02 13.75
C THR A 57 -12.78 14.58 14.20
N PHE A 58 -11.91 13.68 13.76
CA PHE A 58 -12.10 12.25 14.01
C PHE A 58 -11.76 11.91 15.46
N ASP A 59 -12.62 11.13 16.10
CA ASP A 59 -12.46 10.67 17.47
C ASP A 59 -12.74 9.16 17.62
N GLN A 60 -12.66 8.64 18.85
CA GLN A 60 -12.80 7.20 19.15
C GLN A 60 -14.09 6.56 18.58
N GLN A 61 -15.15 7.34 18.38
CA GLN A 61 -16.42 6.86 17.84
C GLN A 61 -16.31 6.53 16.34
N ASP A 62 -15.33 7.11 15.64
CA ASP A 62 -15.10 6.93 14.20
C ASP A 62 -14.27 5.69 13.85
N ARG A 63 -13.90 4.86 14.83
CA ARG A 63 -13.09 3.64 14.60
C ARG A 63 -13.70 2.61 13.62
N CYS A 64 -15.01 2.73 13.39
CA CYS A 64 -15.82 1.87 12.53
C CYS A 64 -16.25 2.56 11.22
N ASP A 65 -15.78 3.79 10.98
CA ASP A 65 -16.05 4.50 9.73
C ASP A 65 -15.58 3.64 8.54
N LYS A 66 -16.33 3.63 7.45
CA LYS A 66 -16.07 2.79 6.26
C LYS A 66 -15.51 3.56 5.08
N ASP A 67 -15.34 4.87 5.25
CA ASP A 67 -14.91 5.78 4.20
C ASP A 67 -13.37 5.79 4.05
N ASP A 68 -12.85 6.72 3.28
CA ASP A 68 -11.41 6.87 3.01
C ASP A 68 -10.58 6.98 4.29
N PHE A 69 -11.16 7.53 5.36
CA PHE A 69 -10.54 7.61 6.67
C PHE A 69 -10.05 6.24 7.15
N LYS A 70 -10.86 5.19 6.99
CA LYS A 70 -10.49 3.84 7.42
C LYS A 70 -9.24 3.33 6.71
N ARG A 71 -9.12 3.61 5.42
CA ARG A 71 -7.95 3.17 4.63
C ARG A 71 -6.70 3.89 5.08
N TRP A 72 -6.78 5.20 5.28
CA TRP A 72 -5.68 5.99 5.83
C TRP A 72 -5.30 5.55 7.24
N ALA A 73 -6.29 5.38 8.13
CA ALA A 73 -6.08 4.88 9.48
C ALA A 73 -5.47 3.46 9.47
N GLY A 74 -5.90 2.59 8.56
CA GLY A 74 -5.32 1.27 8.34
C GLY A 74 -3.84 1.33 7.90
N ALA A 75 -3.49 2.26 7.02
CA ALA A 75 -2.11 2.50 6.61
C ALA A 75 -1.24 3.01 7.77
N VAL A 76 -1.73 3.97 8.56
CA VAL A 76 -1.04 4.44 9.76
C VAL A 76 -0.88 3.31 10.78
N ASN A 77 -1.93 2.52 11.02
CA ASN A 77 -1.87 1.36 11.92
C ASN A 77 -0.81 0.36 11.45
N PHE A 78 -0.77 0.07 10.14
CA PHE A 78 0.24 -0.79 9.54
C PHE A 78 1.66 -0.28 9.84
N LEU A 79 1.92 1.01 9.62
CA LEU A 79 3.22 1.63 9.92
C LEU A 79 3.56 1.59 11.42
N PHE A 80 2.56 1.65 12.30
CA PHE A 80 2.72 1.61 13.75
C PHE A 80 3.00 0.21 14.28
N LYS A 81 2.41 -0.80 13.67
CA LYS A 81 2.60 -2.22 14.01
C LYS A 81 3.79 -2.86 13.33
N LEU A 82 4.36 -2.22 12.31
CA LEU A 82 5.51 -2.77 11.60
C LEU A 82 6.69 -2.92 12.57
N PRO A 83 7.21 -4.14 12.77
CA PRO A 83 8.26 -4.37 13.75
C PRO A 83 9.57 -3.72 13.32
N ARG A 84 10.47 -3.57 14.29
CA ARG A 84 11.85 -3.16 14.02
C ARG A 84 12.66 -4.34 13.50
N PHE A 85 13.05 -4.27 12.23
CA PHE A 85 13.96 -5.23 11.61
C PHE A 85 15.39 -4.73 11.80
N THR A 86 16.23 -5.55 12.45
CA THR A 86 17.61 -5.17 12.80
C THR A 86 18.61 -5.51 11.70
N ASP A 87 18.29 -6.47 10.84
CA ASP A 87 19.26 -7.10 9.93
C ASP A 87 19.10 -6.58 8.49
N ILE A 88 18.88 -5.27 8.34
CA ILE A 88 18.74 -4.63 7.04
C ILE A 88 20.13 -4.35 6.46
N PRO A 89 20.47 -4.90 5.27
CA PRO A 89 21.79 -4.67 4.68
C PRO A 89 22.04 -3.17 4.45
N SER A 90 23.29 -2.74 4.62
CA SER A 90 23.68 -1.31 4.59
C SER A 90 23.17 -0.57 3.37
N ARG A 91 23.21 -1.18 2.18
CA ARG A 91 22.71 -0.59 0.93
C ARG A 91 21.21 -0.31 0.89
N PHE A 92 20.43 -0.90 1.80
CA PHE A 92 18.99 -0.67 1.94
C PHE A 92 18.63 0.15 3.18
N GLN A 93 19.62 0.52 3.99
CA GLN A 93 19.33 1.31 5.18
C GLN A 93 18.85 2.71 4.80
N SER A 94 17.81 3.15 5.48
CA SER A 94 17.16 4.43 5.29
C SER A 94 16.86 5.08 6.64
N PRO A 95 16.46 6.36 6.67
CA PRO A 95 15.84 6.94 7.86
C PRO A 95 14.70 6.08 8.42
N VAL A 96 13.86 5.48 7.58
CA VAL A 96 12.76 4.59 8.00
C VAL A 96 13.30 3.36 8.74
N SER A 97 14.33 2.69 8.22
CA SER A 97 14.90 1.50 8.89
C SER A 97 15.64 1.83 10.19
N LYS A 98 16.24 3.02 10.28
CA LYS A 98 16.97 3.48 11.48
C LYS A 98 16.00 3.93 12.58
N GLU A 99 15.05 4.79 12.23
CA GLU A 99 14.14 5.43 13.18
C GLU A 99 12.89 4.61 13.47
N GLY A 100 12.54 3.67 12.59
CA GLY A 100 11.24 2.97 12.56
C GLY A 100 10.18 3.80 11.85
N SER A 101 9.31 3.15 11.06
CA SER A 101 8.24 3.77 10.26
C SER A 101 7.32 4.69 11.07
N ALA A 102 6.83 4.21 12.22
CA ALA A 102 5.95 4.98 13.09
C ALA A 102 6.59 6.28 13.59
N SER A 103 7.83 6.18 14.07
CA SER A 103 8.62 7.31 14.56
C SER A 103 8.95 8.28 13.42
N PHE A 104 9.32 7.76 12.24
CA PHE A 104 9.61 8.57 11.08
C PHE A 104 8.41 9.44 10.70
N LEU A 105 7.22 8.83 10.59
CA LEU A 105 5.97 9.54 10.30
C LEU A 105 5.61 10.56 11.38
N THR A 106 5.53 10.13 12.65
CA THR A 106 5.04 10.96 13.77
C THR A 106 6.02 12.05 14.23
N LYS A 107 7.27 12.03 13.76
CA LYS A 107 8.22 13.15 13.89
C LYS A 107 8.07 14.22 12.81
N ARG A 108 7.40 13.91 11.70
CA ARG A 108 7.21 14.81 10.56
C ARG A 108 5.77 15.28 10.43
N ILE A 109 4.81 14.47 10.82
CA ILE A 109 3.38 14.73 10.67
C ILE A 109 2.69 14.72 12.04
N GLN A 110 1.82 15.70 12.28
CA GLN A 110 0.99 15.82 13.48
C GLN A 110 -0.49 16.00 13.14
N LEU A 111 -0.78 16.52 11.95
CA LEU A 111 -2.13 16.71 11.44
C LEU A 111 -2.24 16.06 10.06
N MET A 112 -3.24 15.19 9.90
CA MET A 112 -3.71 14.70 8.61
C MET A 112 -5.07 15.34 8.32
N GLN A 113 -5.16 16.11 7.24
CA GLN A 113 -6.37 16.79 6.81
C GLN A 113 -6.94 16.06 5.61
N MET A 114 -8.14 15.51 5.74
CA MET A 114 -8.85 14.89 4.63
C MET A 114 -9.53 15.96 3.77
N GLU A 115 -9.24 15.92 2.48
CA GLU A 115 -9.81 16.81 1.47
C GLU A 115 -11.07 16.23 0.83
N THR A 116 -11.84 17.10 0.20
CA THR A 116 -12.97 16.74 -0.66
C THR A 116 -12.54 16.58 -2.12
N LEU A 117 -13.38 15.90 -2.92
CA LEU A 117 -13.10 15.61 -4.34
C LEU A 117 -13.05 16.85 -5.25
N THR A 118 -13.56 17.98 -4.78
CA THR A 118 -13.74 19.24 -5.51
C THR A 118 -12.56 20.19 -5.30
N MET A 119 -11.61 19.85 -4.43
CA MET A 119 -10.38 20.61 -4.22
C MET A 119 -9.40 20.40 -5.39
N ASP A 120 -9.04 21.49 -6.09
CA ASP A 120 -8.07 21.48 -7.19
C ASP A 120 -6.69 20.93 -6.79
N SER A 121 -6.32 20.98 -5.51
CA SER A 121 -5.03 20.46 -5.02
C SER A 121 -4.97 18.93 -4.95
N CYS A 122 -6.13 18.25 -5.00
CA CYS A 122 -6.23 16.81 -5.23
C CYS A 122 -6.36 16.47 -6.72
N ALA A 123 -5.92 17.37 -7.61
CA ALA A 123 -5.91 17.18 -9.07
C ALA A 123 -5.46 15.77 -9.50
N GLU A 124 -6.02 15.34 -10.65
CA GLU A 124 -6.08 13.95 -11.12
C GLU A 124 -4.80 13.14 -10.86
N GLY A 125 -4.83 12.37 -9.77
CA GLY A 125 -3.82 11.34 -9.48
C GLY A 125 -3.13 11.49 -8.12
N ALA A 126 -3.15 12.67 -7.50
CA ALA A 126 -2.57 12.84 -6.17
C ALA A 126 -3.40 12.08 -5.11
N SER A 127 -2.75 11.25 -4.29
CA SER A 127 -3.42 10.57 -3.17
C SER A 127 -3.18 11.30 -1.84
N ALA A 128 -2.09 12.06 -1.72
CA ALA A 128 -1.84 12.97 -0.62
C ALA A 128 -0.82 14.02 -1.07
N TYR A 129 -0.68 15.09 -0.29
CA TYR A 129 0.34 16.12 -0.50
C TYR A 129 0.69 16.85 0.80
N VAL A 130 1.82 17.57 0.78
CA VAL A 130 2.14 18.60 1.77
C VAL A 130 2.44 19.92 1.06
N THR A 131 2.11 21.04 1.70
CA THR A 131 2.45 22.36 1.17
C THR A 131 3.64 22.96 1.92
N LYS A 132 4.51 23.68 1.21
CA LYS A 132 5.67 24.36 1.83
C LYS A 132 5.26 25.37 2.91
N SER A 133 4.11 26.02 2.73
CA SER A 133 3.56 26.98 3.69
C SER A 133 3.13 26.35 5.02
N GLU A 134 2.83 25.05 5.04
CA GLU A 134 2.27 24.35 6.21
C GLU A 134 3.27 23.38 6.85
N VAL A 135 4.53 23.40 6.41
CA VAL A 135 5.61 22.58 6.98
C VAL A 135 5.77 22.77 8.49
N SER A 136 5.66 24.02 8.97
CA SER A 136 5.74 24.32 10.42
C SER A 136 4.57 23.74 11.21
N GLU A 137 3.42 23.53 10.56
CA GLU A 137 2.25 22.88 11.15
C GLU A 137 2.32 21.36 11.06
N ARG A 138 3.33 20.82 10.35
CA ARG A 138 3.54 19.36 10.20
C ARG A 138 2.28 18.68 9.68
N LYS A 139 1.68 19.32 8.67
CA LYS A 139 0.39 18.98 8.10
C LYS A 139 0.57 18.20 6.80
N MET A 140 -0.25 17.17 6.64
CA MET A 140 -0.43 16.44 5.38
C MET A 140 -1.89 16.46 4.98
N HIS A 141 -2.12 16.62 3.70
CA HIS A 141 -3.44 16.60 3.09
C HIS A 141 -3.64 15.24 2.44
N LEU A 142 -4.76 14.60 2.75
CA LEU A 142 -5.13 13.28 2.27
C LEU A 142 -6.25 13.44 1.26
N CYS A 143 -6.00 13.05 0.02
CA CYS A 143 -7.00 13.13 -1.02
C CYS A 143 -7.97 11.94 -0.93
N PRO A 144 -9.19 12.09 -1.45
CA PRO A 144 -10.14 10.99 -1.54
C PRO A 144 -9.56 9.80 -2.32
N ILE A 145 -9.78 8.61 -1.79
CA ILE A 145 -9.17 7.40 -2.31
C ILE A 145 -10.13 6.76 -3.33
N ARG A 146 -9.68 6.54 -4.57
CA ARG A 146 -10.48 5.82 -5.59
C ARG A 146 -10.82 4.38 -5.11
N LYS A 147 -11.91 3.81 -5.63
CA LYS A 147 -12.25 2.39 -5.36
C LYS A 147 -11.05 1.52 -5.78
N ASN A 148 -10.57 0.65 -4.88
CA ASN A 148 -9.37 -0.21 -5.00
C ASN A 148 -8.00 0.43 -4.77
N ALA A 149 -7.90 1.65 -4.21
CA ALA A 149 -6.56 2.17 -3.99
C ALA A 149 -5.86 1.47 -2.84
N GLY A 150 -4.71 0.88 -3.18
CA GLY A 150 -3.59 0.57 -2.31
C GLY A 150 -3.87 -0.41 -1.17
N THR A 151 -2.96 -1.36 -0.99
CA THR A 151 -2.82 -2.06 0.28
C THR A 151 -2.35 -1.11 1.39
N PRO A 152 -2.46 -1.48 2.67
CA PRO A 152 -1.87 -0.70 3.77
C PRO A 152 -0.37 -0.43 3.61
N LEU A 153 0.37 -1.35 2.97
CA LEU A 153 1.78 -1.16 2.65
C LEU A 153 1.99 -0.05 1.61
N THR A 154 1.18 -0.05 0.55
CA THR A 154 1.25 0.95 -0.52
C THR A 154 0.91 2.34 0.00
N LEU A 155 -0.22 2.46 0.72
CA LEU A 155 -0.64 3.72 1.33
C LEU A 155 0.36 4.16 2.41
N GLY A 156 0.90 3.23 3.19
CA GLY A 156 1.95 3.53 4.18
C GLY A 156 3.22 4.09 3.54
N SER A 157 3.64 3.55 2.40
CA SER A 157 4.77 4.08 1.61
C SER A 157 4.53 5.53 1.18
N LEU A 158 3.32 5.81 0.70
CA LEU A 158 2.90 7.14 0.30
C LEU A 158 2.86 8.12 1.47
N LEU A 159 2.38 7.71 2.65
CA LEU A 159 2.43 8.54 3.85
C LEU A 159 3.87 8.89 4.26
N LEU A 160 4.81 7.94 4.14
CA LEU A 160 6.23 8.22 4.45
C LEU A 160 6.88 9.10 3.38
N HIS A 161 6.50 8.95 2.11
CA HIS A 161 6.89 9.83 1.02
C HIS A 161 6.45 11.28 1.30
N GLU A 162 5.17 11.50 1.60
CA GLU A 162 4.66 12.85 1.90
C GLU A 162 5.29 13.43 3.17
N ALA A 163 5.53 12.59 4.19
CA ALA A 163 6.25 13.02 5.37
C ALA A 163 7.68 13.50 5.05
N ARG A 164 8.33 12.96 4.03
CA ARG A 164 9.69 13.36 3.62
C ARG A 164 9.74 14.76 3.01
N HIS A 165 8.67 15.19 2.34
CA HIS A 165 8.55 16.56 1.80
C HIS A 165 8.58 17.64 2.89
N ILE A 166 8.18 17.33 4.14
CA ILE A 166 8.31 18.24 5.30
C ILE A 166 9.77 18.64 5.56
N GLU A 167 10.73 17.80 5.18
CA GLU A 167 12.17 18.07 5.32
C GLU A 167 12.77 18.79 4.10
N GLY A 168 11.94 19.19 3.13
CA GLY A 168 12.35 19.97 1.95
C GLY A 168 12.83 19.14 0.75
N TYR A 169 12.61 17.83 0.76
CA TYR A 169 13.03 16.93 -0.33
C TYR A 169 12.04 16.94 -1.50
N SER A 170 12.19 17.85 -2.44
CA SER A 170 11.35 17.90 -3.65
C SER A 170 11.73 16.84 -4.68
N HIS A 171 10.77 16.50 -5.55
CA HIS A 171 11.05 15.68 -6.73
C HIS A 171 11.90 16.42 -7.78
N VAL A 172 12.52 15.62 -8.65
CA VAL A 172 13.15 16.03 -9.89
C VAL A 172 12.34 15.53 -11.10
N HIS A 173 12.57 16.13 -12.27
CA HIS A 173 12.02 15.62 -13.52
C HIS A 173 12.54 14.21 -13.81
N CYS A 174 11.63 13.36 -14.28
CA CYS A 174 11.97 12.01 -14.71
C CYS A 174 12.66 12.07 -16.07
N ALA A 175 13.85 11.46 -16.17
CA ALA A 175 14.59 11.36 -17.42
C ALA A 175 14.14 10.17 -18.28
N LYS A 176 13.34 9.25 -17.71
CA LYS A 176 12.91 8.00 -18.35
C LYS A 176 11.64 7.43 -17.71
N GLY A 177 11.13 6.38 -18.32
CA GLY A 177 9.95 5.65 -17.85
C GLY A 177 8.65 6.41 -18.15
N PRO A 178 7.49 5.88 -17.72
CA PRO A 178 6.18 6.48 -18.04
C PRO A 178 6.01 7.92 -17.56
N GLN A 179 6.80 8.34 -16.58
CA GLN A 179 6.72 9.67 -15.98
C GLN A 179 7.62 10.71 -16.67
N SER A 180 8.45 10.33 -17.65
CA SER A 180 9.31 11.30 -18.37
C SER A 180 8.53 12.31 -19.21
N GLU A 181 7.35 11.92 -19.67
CA GLU A 181 6.48 12.76 -20.48
C GLU A 181 5.64 13.73 -19.63
N LEU A 182 5.66 13.57 -18.30
CA LEU A 182 4.96 14.46 -17.40
C LEU A 182 5.72 15.78 -17.28
N SER A 183 4.99 16.89 -17.33
CA SER A 183 5.55 18.22 -17.12
C SER A 183 5.98 18.47 -15.67
N LEU A 184 5.46 17.67 -14.72
CA LEU A 184 5.71 17.80 -13.29
C LEU A 184 6.85 16.87 -12.83
N PRO A 185 7.72 17.34 -11.92
CA PRO A 185 8.71 16.51 -11.23
C PRO A 185 8.05 15.36 -10.44
N ALA A 186 8.49 14.13 -10.70
CA ALA A 186 7.92 12.92 -10.09
C ALA A 186 8.93 11.77 -9.95
N CYS A 187 10.22 12.09 -9.91
CA CYS A 187 11.29 11.15 -9.65
C CYS A 187 12.22 11.67 -8.55
N ASP A 188 13.00 10.76 -7.99
CA ASP A 188 14.26 11.04 -7.32
C ASP A 188 15.41 10.80 -8.31
N GLU A 189 16.56 11.44 -8.12
CA GLU A 189 17.72 11.22 -8.99
C GLU A 189 18.36 9.86 -8.72
N THR A 190 18.49 9.49 -7.43
CA THR A 190 19.04 8.21 -6.97
C THR A 190 18.32 7.73 -5.72
N TYR A 191 18.34 6.42 -5.41
CA TYR A 191 17.87 5.97 -4.09
C TYR A 191 18.77 6.47 -2.96
N GLN A 192 20.07 6.63 -3.20
CA GLN A 192 21.06 6.98 -2.18
C GLN A 192 20.84 8.37 -1.57
N GLU A 193 20.22 9.29 -2.30
CA GLU A 193 19.87 10.61 -1.76
C GLU A 193 18.71 10.55 -0.76
N GLN A 194 17.98 9.43 -0.75
CA GLN A 194 16.84 9.19 0.15
C GLN A 194 15.83 10.34 0.05
N GLY A 195 15.48 10.74 -1.19
CA GLY A 195 14.40 11.68 -1.46
C GLY A 195 13.03 11.09 -1.12
N SER A 196 11.95 11.76 -1.52
CA SER A 196 10.60 11.35 -1.11
C SER A 196 10.23 9.98 -1.67
N TYR A 197 10.56 9.68 -2.93
CA TYR A 197 10.39 8.33 -3.49
C TYR A 197 11.38 7.32 -2.92
N GLY A 198 12.60 7.75 -2.59
CA GLY A 198 13.60 6.97 -1.88
C GLY A 198 13.09 6.46 -0.55
N ILE A 199 12.42 7.31 0.24
CA ILE A 199 11.81 6.94 1.52
C ILE A 199 10.63 5.97 1.32
N GLY A 200 9.75 6.23 0.35
CA GLY A 200 8.67 5.31 0.03
C GLY A 200 9.17 3.92 -0.39
N ALA A 201 10.13 3.88 -1.32
CA ALA A 201 10.78 2.65 -1.77
C ALA A 201 11.52 1.93 -0.63
N ALA A 202 12.13 2.68 0.28
CA ALA A 202 12.82 2.12 1.43
C ALA A 202 11.88 1.34 2.36
N LEU A 203 10.61 1.73 2.48
CA LEU A 203 9.63 0.94 3.22
C LEU A 203 9.44 -0.44 2.59
N PHE A 204 9.34 -0.52 1.26
CA PHE A 204 9.20 -1.80 0.56
C PHE A 204 10.42 -2.69 0.77
N PHE A 205 11.64 -2.14 0.64
CA PHE A 205 12.86 -2.91 0.93
C PHE A 205 12.93 -3.37 2.39
N TYR A 206 12.58 -2.48 3.32
CA TYR A 206 12.56 -2.75 4.74
C TYR A 206 11.62 -3.92 5.07
N VAL A 207 10.40 -3.90 4.54
CA VAL A 207 9.41 -4.97 4.70
C VAL A 207 9.86 -6.25 4.02
N TYR A 208 10.30 -6.20 2.76
CA TYR A 208 10.75 -7.36 2.00
C TYR A 208 11.92 -8.10 2.69
N LYS A 209 12.87 -7.36 3.27
CA LYS A 209 14.03 -7.95 3.94
C LYS A 209 13.73 -8.46 5.35
N GLY A 210 12.77 -7.86 6.05
CA GLY A 210 12.54 -8.14 7.46
C GLY A 210 11.36 -9.04 7.78
N THR A 211 10.30 -9.02 6.96
CA THR A 211 9.06 -9.73 7.29
C THR A 211 9.18 -11.24 7.08
N LYS A 212 8.49 -12.01 7.93
CA LYS A 212 8.30 -13.46 7.77
C LYS A 212 6.96 -13.81 7.14
N ASN A 213 6.07 -12.84 6.95
CA ASN A 213 4.80 -13.04 6.26
C ASN A 213 5.06 -13.08 4.75
N GLU A 214 4.95 -14.24 4.13
CA GLU A 214 5.30 -14.43 2.72
C GLU A 214 4.39 -13.64 1.77
N VAL A 215 3.10 -13.45 2.08
CA VAL A 215 2.20 -12.62 1.26
C VAL A 215 2.69 -11.17 1.24
N LEU A 216 2.92 -10.60 2.43
CA LEU A 216 3.42 -9.24 2.57
C LEU A 216 4.82 -9.07 1.96
N LYS A 217 5.66 -10.12 2.03
CA LYS A 217 7.00 -10.13 1.47
C LYS A 217 6.97 -10.10 -0.06
N GLN A 218 6.09 -10.88 -0.71
CA GLN A 218 5.94 -10.87 -2.16
C GLN A 218 5.38 -9.55 -2.66
N GLU A 219 4.39 -9.01 -1.96
CA GLU A 219 3.86 -7.68 -2.23
C GLU A 219 4.96 -6.61 -2.14
N ALA A 220 5.70 -6.58 -1.03
CA ALA A 220 6.81 -5.65 -0.84
C ALA A 220 7.91 -5.81 -1.89
N ARG A 221 8.21 -7.04 -2.32
CA ARG A 221 9.17 -7.30 -3.40
C ARG A 221 8.69 -6.70 -4.72
N SER A 222 7.42 -6.93 -5.08
CA SER A 222 6.83 -6.40 -6.31
C SER A 222 6.83 -4.87 -6.34
N MET A 223 6.41 -4.26 -5.23
CA MET A 223 6.39 -2.80 -5.08
C MET A 223 7.80 -2.20 -5.08
N ALA A 224 8.78 -2.87 -4.46
CA ALA A 224 10.17 -2.42 -4.48
C ALA A 224 10.76 -2.40 -5.89
N ILE A 225 10.49 -3.43 -6.71
CA ILE A 225 10.91 -3.49 -8.12
C ILE A 225 10.26 -2.36 -8.90
N THR A 226 8.93 -2.22 -8.78
CA THR A 226 8.16 -1.20 -9.50
C THR A 226 8.65 0.20 -9.17
N ALA A 227 8.83 0.52 -7.88
CA ALA A 227 9.37 1.82 -7.45
C ALA A 227 10.78 2.04 -7.99
N SER A 228 11.66 1.04 -7.90
CA SER A 228 13.06 1.14 -8.38
C SER A 228 13.18 1.49 -9.85
N LEU A 229 12.23 1.04 -10.68
CA LEU A 229 12.23 1.27 -12.13
C LEU A 229 11.51 2.55 -12.54
N SER A 230 10.50 2.99 -11.78
CA SER A 230 9.59 4.06 -12.20
C SER A 230 9.82 5.42 -11.53
N THR A 231 10.51 5.46 -10.39
CA THR A 231 10.64 6.68 -9.59
C THR A 231 12.08 7.15 -9.40
N PHE A 232 13.04 6.58 -10.13
CA PHE A 232 14.45 6.97 -10.07
C PHE A 232 15.06 7.16 -11.46
N ASN A 233 15.74 8.28 -11.68
CA ASN A 233 16.50 8.51 -12.91
C ASN A 233 17.66 7.52 -13.05
N LYS A 234 18.33 7.22 -11.94
CA LYS A 234 19.35 6.16 -11.84
C LYS A 234 18.80 5.02 -10.99
N PRO A 235 18.50 3.85 -11.61
CA PRO A 235 17.90 2.74 -10.89
C PRO A 235 18.83 2.31 -9.75
N PRO A 236 18.25 2.00 -8.58
CA PRO A 236 19.07 1.64 -7.44
C PRO A 236 19.54 0.18 -7.52
N LEU A 237 20.48 -0.18 -6.63
CA LEU A 237 20.83 -1.58 -6.32
C LEU A 237 21.40 -2.37 -7.50
N ASP A 238 22.16 -1.70 -8.36
CA ASP A 238 22.77 -2.31 -9.54
C ASP A 238 21.72 -2.93 -10.50
N ILE A 239 20.47 -2.45 -10.44
CA ILE A 239 19.46 -2.80 -11.43
C ILE A 239 19.92 -2.26 -12.76
N LYS A 240 20.09 -3.17 -13.71
CA LYS A 240 20.48 -2.86 -15.07
C LYS A 240 19.27 -2.81 -15.98
N GLU A 241 19.30 -1.87 -16.90
CA GLU A 241 18.40 -1.89 -18.04
C GLU A 241 18.88 -2.96 -19.03
N GLY A 242 17.94 -3.71 -19.58
CA GLY A 242 18.25 -4.76 -20.53
C GLY A 242 17.00 -5.51 -20.97
N ALA A 243 17.18 -6.45 -21.90
CA ALA A 243 16.11 -7.30 -22.40
C ALA A 243 16.22 -8.70 -21.80
N LEU A 244 15.08 -9.31 -21.48
CA LEU A 244 15.00 -10.76 -21.31
C LEU A 244 14.83 -11.37 -22.70
N ILE A 245 15.71 -12.29 -23.04
CA ILE A 245 15.69 -13.04 -24.30
C ILE A 245 15.29 -14.48 -23.94
N LEU A 246 14.24 -14.98 -24.57
CA LEU A 246 13.90 -16.40 -24.56
C LEU A 246 14.42 -17.02 -25.86
N GLY A 247 15.47 -17.85 -25.73
CA GLY A 247 16.03 -18.62 -26.83
C GLY A 247 15.14 -19.78 -27.26
N GLU A 248 15.37 -20.30 -28.47
CA GLU A 248 14.65 -21.47 -29.01
C GLU A 248 14.86 -22.75 -28.18
N ASP A 249 15.92 -22.78 -27.38
CA ASP A 249 16.27 -23.87 -26.48
C ASP A 249 15.73 -23.68 -25.05
N SER A 250 14.67 -22.88 -24.89
CA SER A 250 14.06 -22.54 -23.59
C SER A 250 15.01 -21.84 -22.61
N LYS A 251 16.18 -21.40 -23.05
CA LYS A 251 17.10 -20.60 -22.23
C LYS A 251 16.63 -19.17 -22.14
N ILE A 252 16.61 -18.67 -20.92
CA ILE A 252 16.43 -17.26 -20.65
C ILE A 252 17.81 -16.64 -20.45
N SER A 253 18.08 -15.60 -21.23
CA SER A 253 19.24 -14.74 -21.10
C SER A 253 18.81 -13.31 -20.77
N PHE A 254 19.69 -12.56 -20.11
CA PHE A 254 19.57 -11.12 -19.95
C PHE A 254 20.60 -10.43 -20.85
N TYR A 255 20.17 -9.42 -21.61
CA TYR A 255 21.03 -8.65 -22.50
C TYR A 255 21.06 -7.17 -22.10
N ASP A 256 22.22 -6.70 -21.67
CA ASP A 256 22.52 -5.29 -21.31
C ASP A 256 23.62 -4.68 -22.21
N GLY A 257 23.78 -5.22 -23.42
CA GLY A 257 24.96 -5.02 -24.27
C GLY A 257 25.89 -6.25 -24.25
N GLN A 258 25.78 -7.08 -23.21
CA GLN A 258 26.34 -8.43 -23.16
C GLN A 258 25.23 -9.43 -22.83
N GLU A 259 25.16 -10.54 -23.55
CA GLU A 259 24.23 -11.61 -23.21
C GLU A 259 24.78 -12.43 -22.03
N THR A 260 23.98 -12.56 -20.98
CA THR A 260 24.28 -13.38 -19.79
C THR A 260 23.16 -14.38 -19.58
N PHE A 261 23.50 -15.67 -19.57
CA PHE A 261 22.54 -16.74 -19.26
C PHE A 261 22.03 -16.59 -17.81
N ILE A 262 20.71 -16.63 -17.61
CA ILE A 262 20.10 -16.49 -16.29
C ILE A 262 19.30 -17.71 -15.83
N GLY A 263 18.91 -18.60 -16.75
CA GLY A 263 18.21 -19.83 -16.42
C GLY A 263 17.56 -20.49 -17.62
N GLU A 264 16.91 -21.62 -17.40
CA GLU A 264 16.18 -22.38 -18.42
C GLU A 264 14.75 -22.60 -17.94
N LEU A 265 13.77 -22.48 -18.83
CA LEU A 265 12.39 -22.85 -18.52
C LEU A 265 12.30 -24.38 -18.51
N GLU A 266 12.11 -24.96 -17.32
CA GLU A 266 12.00 -26.41 -17.15
C GLU A 266 10.66 -26.99 -17.68
N ASP A 267 9.66 -26.14 -17.95
CA ASP A 267 8.32 -26.53 -18.41
C ASP A 267 7.86 -25.73 -19.66
N ASP A 268 7.17 -26.42 -20.59
CA ASP A 268 6.63 -25.90 -21.87
C ASP A 268 5.59 -24.75 -21.72
N VAL A 269 5.15 -24.41 -20.49
CA VAL A 269 4.21 -23.31 -20.25
C VAL A 269 4.57 -22.57 -18.97
N SER A 270 5.28 -21.46 -19.11
CA SER A 270 5.15 -20.34 -18.18
C SER A 270 4.30 -19.28 -18.84
N LEU A 271 2.99 -19.27 -18.56
CA LEU A 271 2.13 -18.16 -18.94
C LEU A 271 2.55 -16.93 -18.11
N ILE A 272 3.46 -16.12 -18.64
CA ILE A 272 3.66 -14.75 -18.16
C ILE A 272 2.52 -13.93 -18.76
N LEU A 273 1.37 -13.88 -18.06
CA LEU A 273 0.38 -12.84 -18.31
C LEU A 273 0.98 -11.52 -17.84
N ILE A 274 1.65 -10.81 -18.74
CA ILE A 274 1.81 -9.36 -18.61
C ILE A 274 0.45 -8.79 -18.96
N ASP A 275 -0.41 -8.69 -17.96
CA ASP A 275 -1.66 -7.96 -18.10
C ASP A 275 -1.32 -6.47 -18.28
N GLN A 276 -1.30 -6.02 -19.53
CA GLN A 276 -1.19 -4.60 -19.88
C GLN A 276 -2.52 -3.86 -19.69
N THR A 277 -3.50 -4.40 -18.95
CA THR A 277 -4.74 -3.68 -18.62
C THR A 277 -4.61 -2.88 -17.33
N THR A 278 -3.71 -1.89 -17.34
CA THR A 278 -4.07 -0.60 -16.77
C THR A 278 -4.09 0.42 -17.89
N PRO A 279 -5.27 0.95 -18.26
CA PRO A 279 -5.34 2.06 -19.19
C PRO A 279 -4.66 3.24 -18.50
N TYR A 280 -3.68 3.83 -19.18
CA TYR A 280 -3.35 5.22 -18.96
C TYR A 280 -4.66 6.01 -19.11
N ALA A 281 -5.16 6.52 -17.99
CA ALA A 281 -6.14 7.58 -17.91
C ALA A 281 -5.47 8.74 -17.18
#